data_AF-A0A924HSF7-F1
#
_entry.id   AF-A0A924HSF7-F1
#
_cell.length_a   1.000
_cell.length_b   1.000
_cell.length_c   1.000
_cell.angle_alpha   90.00
_cell.angle_beta   90.00
_cell.angle_gamma   90.00
#
_symmetry.space_group_name_H-M   'P 1'
#
loop_
_entity.id
_entity.type
_entity.pdbx_description
1 polymer ?
#
loop_
_entity_poly.entity_id
_entity_poly.type
_entity_poly.pdbx_seq_one_letter_code
_entity_poly.pdbx_strand_id
1 'polypeptide(L)' 'MKHSKEQIEATANAIMQHFIPKNESEKEFSFHFTIPPSSNYKVRYELNNHRKWILVGYEADDSNH' A
#
# COMPACT_ATOMS: atom_id res chain seq x y z
N MET A 1 6.03 -13.91 12.74
CA MET A 1 5.82 -14.45 11.38
C MET A 1 5.65 -13.25 10.48
N LYS A 2 6.60 -12.97 9.58
CA LYS A 2 6.50 -11.82 8.66
C LYS A 2 5.45 -12.16 7.60
N HIS A 3 4.41 -11.34 7.44
CA HIS A 3 3.45 -11.53 6.35
C HIS A 3 4.20 -11.57 5.02
N SER A 4 3.88 -12.55 4.17
CA SER A 4 4.49 -12.65 2.85
C SER A 4 4.16 -11.41 2.02
N LYS A 5 5.10 -10.99 1.16
CA LYS A 5 4.90 -9.89 0.21
C LYS A 5 3.54 -9.98 -0.49
N GLU A 6 3.17 -11.18 -0.90
CA GLU A 6 1.90 -11.49 -1.56
C GLU A 6 0.65 -11.18 -0.72
N GLN A 7 0.69 -11.38 0.60
CA GLN A 7 -0.42 -11.03 1.51
C GLN A 7 -0.57 -9.51 1.67
N ILE A 8 0.56 -8.82 1.78
CA ILE A 8 0.63 -7.36 1.85
C ILE A 8 0.10 -6.77 0.54
N GLU A 9 0.56 -7.29 -0.60
CA GLU A 9 0.12 -6.89 -1.93
C GLU A 9 -1.36 -7.17 -2.17
N ALA A 10 -1.86 -8.34 -1.80
CA ALA A 10 -3.27 -8.69 -1.96
C ALA A 10 -4.17 -7.76 -1.13
N THR A 11 -3.82 -7.53 0.14
CA THR A 11 -4.56 -6.64 1.03
C THR A 11 -4.51 -5.20 0.53
N ALA A 12 -3.32 -4.72 0.18
CA ALA A 12 -3.12 -3.37 -0.35
C ALA A 12 -3.92 -3.18 -1.65
N ASN A 13 -3.87 -4.11 -2.61
CA ASN A 13 -4.66 -4.02 -3.84
C ASN A 13 -6.18 -4.10 -3.59
N ALA A 14 -6.63 -4.83 -2.57
CA ALA A 14 -8.05 -4.90 -2.23
C ALA A 14 -8.59 -3.56 -1.72
N ILE A 15 -7.80 -2.82 -0.93
CA ILE A 15 -8.24 -1.54 -0.34
C ILE A 15 -7.75 -0.31 -1.11
N MET A 16 -6.71 -0.41 -1.94
CA MET A 16 -6.10 0.74 -2.64
C MET A 16 -7.13 1.54 -3.42
N GLN A 17 -8.15 0.87 -3.98
CA GLN A 17 -9.22 1.50 -4.75
C GLN A 17 -10.00 2.57 -3.96
N HIS A 18 -10.04 2.47 -2.63
CA HIS A 18 -10.62 3.46 -1.74
C HIS A 18 -9.66 4.62 -1.41
N PHE A 19 -8.36 4.39 -1.59
CA PHE A 19 -7.29 5.37 -1.32
C PHE A 19 -6.77 6.07 -2.58
N ILE A 20 -7.18 5.63 -3.78
CA ILE A 20 -6.82 6.29 -5.03
C ILE A 20 -7.32 7.74 -4.97
N PRO A 21 -6.42 8.74 -5.09
CA PRO A 21 -6.82 10.13 -5.09
C PRO A 21 -7.75 10.41 -6.27
N LYS A 22 -8.84 11.14 -6.00
CA LYS A 22 -9.76 11.62 -7.05
C LYS A 22 -9.14 12.72 -7.92
N ASN A 23 -8.05 13.31 -7.46
CA ASN A 23 -7.32 14.34 -8.17
C ASN A 23 -6.44 13.70 -9.24
N GLU A 24 -6.72 13.99 -10.51
CA GLU A 24 -5.93 13.52 -11.65
C GLU A 24 -4.49 14.09 -11.69
N SER A 25 -4.21 15.10 -10.86
CA SER A 25 -2.87 15.67 -10.69
C SER A 25 -1.97 14.82 -9.80
N GLU A 26 -2.53 13.94 -8.96
CA GLU A 26 -1.75 13.10 -8.06
C GLU A 26 -1.15 11.94 -8.84
N LYS A 27 0.18 11.86 -8.82
CA LYS A 27 0.94 10.79 -9.49
C LYS A 27 1.49 9.76 -8.53
N GLU A 28 1.34 10.00 -7.23
CA GLU A 28 1.70 9.06 -6.19
C GLU A 28 0.71 9.15 -5.05
N PHE A 29 0.51 8.05 -4.33
CA PHE A 29 -0.17 8.08 -3.04
C PHE A 29 0.42 7.00 -2.13
N SER A 30 0.26 7.20 -0.83
CA SER A 30 0.64 6.20 0.16
C SER A 30 -0.43 6.10 1.23
N PHE A 31 -0.62 4.90 1.74
CA PHE A 31 -1.57 4.64 2.82
C PHE A 31 -1.03 3.59 3.77
N HIS A 32 -1.53 3.66 5.01
CA HIS A 32 -1.22 2.69 6.06
C HIS A 32 -2.40 1.75 6.21
N PHE A 33 -2.13 0.47 6.40
CA PHE A 33 -3.13 -0.53 6.69
C PHE A 33 -2.61 -1.51 7.72
N THR A 34 -3.53 -2.09 8.48
CA THR A 34 -3.19 -3.06 9.51
C THR A 34 -3.62 -4.43 9.05
N ILE A 35 -2.68 -5.38 9.01
CA ILE A 35 -2.99 -6.79 8.85
C ILE A 35 -3.08 -7.38 10.27
N PRO A 36 -4.26 -7.89 10.69
CA PRO A 36 -4.38 -8.56 11.98
C PRO A 36 -3.48 -9.81 12.03
N PRO A 37 -2.89 -10.11 13.20
CA PRO A 37 -3.27 -9.61 14.52
C PRO A 37 -2.61 -8.30 15.02
N SER A 38 -1.47 -7.81 14.51
CA SER A 38 -0.84 -6.54 14.97
C SER A 38 0.28 -6.02 14.05
N SER A 39 0.16 -6.14 12.72
CA SER A 39 1.20 -5.64 11.81
C SER A 39 0.69 -4.49 10.97
N ASN A 40 1.24 -3.30 11.19
CA ASN A 40 0.92 -2.13 10.38
C ASN A 40 1.90 -2.05 9.22
N TYR A 41 1.37 -1.81 8.03
CA TYR A 41 2.13 -1.71 6.80
C TYR A 41 1.79 -0.39 6.14
N LYS A 42 2.84 0.31 5.70
CA LYS A 42 2.73 1.45 4.81
C LYS A 42 3.04 0.99 3.40
N VAL A 43 2.20 1.32 2.44
CA VAL A 43 2.45 1.05 1.03
C VAL A 43 2.48 2.36 0.26
N ARG A 44 3.33 2.40 -0.77
CA ARG A 44 3.44 3.53 -1.69
C ARG A 44 3.12 3.05 -3.10
N TYR A 45 2.24 3.77 -3.75
CA TYR A 45 1.82 3.53 -5.12
C TYR A 45 2.18 4.74 -5.99
N GLU A 46 2.54 4.46 -7.23
CA GLU A 46 2.82 5.48 -8.24
C GLU A 46 1.98 5.22 -9.48
N LEU A 47 1.50 6.29 -10.11
CA LEU A 47 0.77 6.24 -11.35
C LEU A 47 1.78 6.09 -12.49
N ASN A 48 1.85 4.89 -13.06
CA ASN A 48 2.68 4.65 -14.22
C ASN A 48 2.09 5.34 -15.48
N ASN A 49 2.88 5.44 -16.54
CA ASN A 49 2.52 6.06 -17.83
C ASN A 49 1.25 5.47 -18.48
N HIS A 50 0.86 4.25 -18.08
CA HIS A 50 -0.37 3.58 -18.51
C HIS A 50 -1.60 3.95 -17.65
N ARG A 51 -1.50 4.98 -16.81
CA ARG A 51 -2.52 5.34 -15.80
C ARG A 51 -2.89 4.17 -14.88
N LYS A 52 -1.89 3.34 -14.57
CA LYS A 52 -2.04 2.20 -13.64
C LYS A 52 -1.24 2.48 -12.38
N TRP A 53 -1.89 2.33 -11.24
CA TRP A 53 -1.22 2.40 -9.94
C TRP A 53 -0.37 1.15 -9.74
N ILE A 54 0.93 1.35 -9.60
CA ILE A 54 1.89 0.28 -9.32
C ILE A 54 2.43 0.44 -7.91
N LEU A 55 2.48 -0.65 -7.16
CA LEU A 55 3.11 -0.66 -5.85
C LEU A 55 4.62 -0.47 -6.05
N VAL A 56 5.15 0.67 -5.63
CA VAL A 56 6.59 0.99 -5.74
C VAL A 56 7.36 0.56 -4.49
N GLY A 57 6.68 0.37 -3.36
CA GLY A 57 7.31 -0.10 -2.14
C GLY A 57 6.34 -0.27 -0.98
N TYR A 58 6.77 -1.02 0.02
CA TYR A 58 6.06 -1.15 1.28
C TYR A 58 7.05 -1.16 2.44
N GLU A 59 6.63 -0.58 3.56
CA GLU A 59 7.37 -0.50 4.80
C GLU A 59 6.52 -1.18 5.88
N ALA A 60 7.10 -2.15 6.59
CA ALA A 60 6.46 -2.65 7.80
C ALA A 60 6.73 -1.61 8.89
N ASP A 61 5.67 -1.02 9.43
CA ASP A 61 5.75 -0.26 10.68
C ASP A 61 5.80 -1.29 11.82
N ASP A 62 6.93 -1.99 11.86
CA ASP A 62 7.32 -2.84 12.97
C ASP A 62 7.83 -1.87 14.03
N SER A 63 6.90 -1.37 14.83
CA SER A 63 7.20 -0.70 16.10
C SER A 63 7.82 -1.75 17.04
N ASN A 64 9.05 -2.17 16.75
CA ASN A 64 9.86 -2.99 17.63
C ASN A 64 10.47 -2.04 18.67
N HIS A 65 9.72 -1.80 19.74
CA HIS A 65 10.25 -1.28 21.00
C HIS A 65 10.49 -2.46 21.94
#